data_AF-A0A9D4WXU2-F1
#
_entry.id   AF-A0A9D4WXU2-F1
#
_cell.length_a   1.000
_cell.length_b   1.000
_cell.length_c   1.000
_cell.angle_alpha   90.00
_cell.angle_beta   90.00
_cell.angle_gamma   90.00
#
_symmetry.space_group_name_H-M   'P 1'
#
loop_
_entity.id
_entity.type
_entity.pdbx_description
1 polymer ?
#
loop_
_entity_poly.entity_id
_entity_poly.type
_entity_poly.pdbx_seq_one_letter_code
_entity_poly.pdbx_strand_id
1 'polypeptide(L)'
;MGLSPKHSPRTPTYLFPCVIALSFFSLTGLLLYKVDDVVSRTGTVVGHNLEPTPWHVFPTKPFDEETRQSRAYKIIQCSYLTCRNAVSGGSGRLGYAAGDAKAKAPTCPDFFKAIRRDLEPWMKTRISEGHLAEAQKYAAFRVVIVGGKMFVDWYYACVQSRAMFTVWGLLQLLRKYPGLVPDVDLMFDCMDKPSINKTEHNSKPLPLFRYCTTKEHFDIPFPDWSFWGW
;
A
#
# COMPACT_ATOMS: atom_id res chain seq x y z
N MET A 1 -16.59 -33.76 -79.21
CA MET A 1 -16.89 -33.52 -77.79
C MET A 1 -15.59 -33.59 -77.01
N GLY A 2 -14.91 -32.46 -76.80
CA GLY A 2 -13.70 -32.39 -75.97
C GLY A 2 -14.05 -31.73 -74.64
N LEU A 3 -13.91 -32.46 -73.54
CA LEU A 3 -14.16 -31.96 -72.18
C LEU A 3 -13.03 -31.01 -71.77
N SER A 4 -13.38 -29.76 -71.46
CA SER A 4 -12.48 -28.76 -70.87
C SER A 4 -12.22 -29.13 -69.40
N PRO A 5 -10.96 -29.18 -68.92
CA PRO A 5 -10.68 -29.41 -67.52
C PRO A 5 -11.01 -28.13 -66.74
N LYS A 6 -12.04 -28.19 -65.88
CA LYS A 6 -12.30 -27.14 -64.88
C LYS A 6 -11.15 -27.13 -63.88
N HIS A 7 -10.25 -26.17 -64.02
CA HIS A 7 -9.21 -25.94 -63.02
C HIS A 7 -9.85 -25.18 -61.85
N SER A 8 -10.31 -25.91 -60.84
CA SER A 8 -10.70 -25.29 -59.57
C SER A 8 -9.44 -24.75 -58.88
N PRO A 9 -9.38 -23.45 -58.51
CA PRO A 9 -8.23 -22.92 -57.78
C PRO A 9 -8.18 -23.59 -56.41
N ARG A 10 -7.11 -24.34 -56.14
CA ARG A 10 -6.83 -24.87 -54.79
C ARG A 10 -6.46 -23.68 -53.91
N THR A 11 -7.38 -23.27 -53.04
CA THR A 11 -7.08 -22.33 -51.96
C THR A 11 -5.97 -22.94 -51.11
N PRO A 12 -4.87 -22.23 -50.80
CA PRO A 12 -3.78 -22.82 -50.04
C PRO A 12 -4.27 -23.18 -48.63
N THR A 13 -4.38 -24.46 -48.34
CA THR A 13 -4.87 -25.02 -47.07
C THR A 13 -4.04 -24.61 -45.85
N TYR A 14 -2.84 -24.05 -46.08
CA TYR A 14 -1.92 -23.56 -45.06
C TYR A 14 -2.22 -22.14 -44.56
N LEU A 15 -3.01 -21.34 -45.30
CA LEU A 15 -3.30 -19.96 -44.88
C LEU A 15 -4.15 -19.91 -43.62
N PHE A 16 -5.18 -20.75 -43.53
CA PHE A 16 -6.05 -20.83 -42.35
C PHE A 16 -5.31 -21.23 -41.06
N PRO A 17 -4.50 -22.31 -41.02
CA PRO A 17 -3.71 -22.63 -39.83
C PRO A 17 -2.63 -21.58 -39.53
N CYS A 18 -2.04 -20.92 -40.53
CA CYS A 18 -1.12 -19.80 -40.31
C CYS A 18 -1.80 -18.60 -39.64
N VAL A 19 -3.00 -18.21 -40.10
CA VAL A 19 -3.77 -17.12 -39.48
C VAL A 19 -4.16 -17.48 -38.05
N ILE A 20 -4.59 -18.72 -37.80
CA ILE A 20 -4.90 -19.20 -36.45
C ILE A 20 -3.65 -19.13 -35.56
N ALA A 21 -2.51 -19.64 -36.03
CA ALA A 21 -1.26 -19.61 -35.26
C ALA A 21 -0.85 -18.16 -34.94
N LEU A 22 -0.86 -17.26 -35.93
CA LEU A 22 -0.56 -15.84 -35.73
C LEU A 22 -1.53 -15.17 -34.74
N SER A 23 -2.82 -15.53 -34.78
CA SER A 23 -3.81 -15.03 -33.84
C SER A 23 -3.51 -15.47 -32.40
N PHE A 24 -3.13 -16.75 -32.21
CA PHE A 24 -2.73 -17.26 -30.90
C PHE A 24 -1.46 -16.59 -30.41
N PHE A 25 -0.42 -16.47 -31.24
CA PHE A 25 0.81 -15.77 -30.87
C PHE A 25 0.56 -14.30 -30.50
N SER A 26 -0.28 -13.60 -31.28
CA SER A 26 -0.65 -12.21 -30.99
C SER A 26 -1.41 -12.08 -29.67
N LEU A 27 -2.41 -12.95 -29.45
CA LEU A 27 -3.19 -12.96 -28.22
C LEU A 27 -2.33 -13.29 -27.00
N THR A 28 -1.44 -14.27 -27.09
CA THR A 28 -0.49 -14.61 -26.03
C THR A 28 0.45 -13.44 -25.75
N GLY A 29 0.98 -12.78 -26.77
CA GLY A 29 1.82 -11.59 -26.60
C GLY A 29 1.08 -10.45 -25.88
N LEU A 30 -0.18 -10.19 -26.25
CA LEU A 30 -1.01 -9.19 -25.59
C LEU A 30 -1.29 -9.56 -24.13
N LEU A 31 -1.59 -10.83 -23.85
CA LEU A 31 -1.82 -11.32 -22.48
C LEU A 31 -0.59 -11.16 -21.61
N LEU A 32 0.59 -11.54 -22.11
CA LEU A 32 1.86 -11.36 -21.38
C LEU A 32 2.15 -9.90 -21.10
N TYR A 33 1.97 -9.03 -22.11
CA TYR A 33 2.13 -7.59 -21.92
C TYR A 33 1.18 -7.02 -20.86
N LYS A 34 -0.10 -7.44 -20.88
CA LYS A 34 -1.09 -7.01 -19.88
C LYS A 34 -0.77 -7.51 -18.48
N VAL A 35 -0.31 -8.76 -18.36
CA VAL A 35 0.17 -9.32 -17.09
C VAL A 35 1.34 -8.51 -16.54
N ASP A 36 2.33 -8.20 -17.37
CA ASP A 36 3.49 -7.38 -16.97
C ASP A 36 3.08 -5.96 -16.56
N ASP A 37 2.17 -5.32 -17.31
CA ASP A 37 1.65 -3.98 -17.00
C ASP A 37 0.93 -3.97 -15.65
N VAL A 38 0.10 -4.98 -15.36
CA VAL A 38 -0.58 -5.11 -14.05
C VAL A 38 0.44 -5.34 -12.93
N VAL A 39 1.41 -6.23 -13.14
CA VAL A 39 2.41 -6.59 -12.13
C VAL A 39 3.32 -5.40 -11.82
N SER A 40 3.71 -4.62 -12.83
CA SER A 40 4.55 -3.43 -12.64
C SER A 40 3.83 -2.33 -11.85
N ARG A 41 2.51 -2.17 -12.03
CA ARG A 41 1.70 -1.17 -11.32
C ARG A 41 1.21 -1.62 -9.94
N THR A 42 1.14 -2.92 -9.69
CA THR A 42 0.63 -3.45 -8.41
C THR A 42 1.66 -3.23 -7.30
N GLY A 43 1.52 -2.17 -6.52
CA GLY A 43 2.35 -1.94 -5.34
C GLY A 43 2.21 -3.08 -4.33
N THR A 44 3.33 -3.67 -3.92
CA THR A 44 3.35 -4.72 -2.89
C THR A 44 3.91 -4.18 -1.58
N VAL A 45 3.49 -4.78 -0.45
CA VAL A 45 3.99 -4.40 0.89
C VAL A 45 5.51 -4.59 1.02
N VAL A 46 6.08 -5.46 0.20
CA VAL A 46 7.53 -5.72 0.14
C VAL A 46 8.24 -4.71 -0.79
N GLY A 47 7.51 -3.95 -1.60
CA GLY A 47 8.07 -2.90 -2.46
C GLY A 47 8.87 -3.39 -3.67
N HIS A 48 8.65 -4.63 -4.13
CA HIS A 48 9.42 -5.28 -5.22
C HIS A 48 9.49 -4.51 -6.55
N ASN A 49 8.48 -3.68 -6.81
CA ASN A 49 8.25 -2.94 -8.05
C ASN A 49 8.18 -1.43 -7.79
N LEU A 50 8.62 -0.99 -6.60
CA LEU A 50 8.66 0.41 -6.23
C LEU A 50 10.11 0.91 -6.27
N GLU A 51 10.26 2.17 -6.65
CA GLU A 51 11.55 2.85 -6.59
C GLU A 51 11.86 3.25 -5.14
N PRO A 52 13.14 3.32 -4.74
CA PRO A 52 13.53 3.90 -3.46
C PRO A 52 13.02 5.32 -3.28
N THR A 53 12.85 5.76 -2.04
CA THR A 53 12.48 7.17 -1.77
C THR A 53 13.51 8.14 -2.35
N PRO A 54 13.09 9.24 -3.01
CA PRO A 54 14.01 10.20 -3.62
C PRO A 54 14.98 10.87 -2.63
N TRP A 55 14.56 11.06 -1.39
CA TRP A 55 15.35 11.71 -0.33
C TRP A 55 16.28 10.75 0.42
N HIS A 56 16.11 9.44 0.26
CA HIS A 56 17.00 8.43 0.82
C HIS A 56 17.14 7.24 -0.12
N VAL A 57 18.18 7.26 -0.94
CA VAL A 57 18.44 6.20 -1.92
C VAL A 57 19.12 5.02 -1.22
N PHE A 58 18.61 3.82 -1.48
CA PHE A 58 19.17 2.56 -0.99
C PHE A 58 19.15 1.51 -2.10
N PRO A 59 20.06 0.52 -2.07
CA PRO A 59 20.08 -0.53 -3.07
C PRO A 59 18.78 -1.35 -3.00
N THR A 60 18.15 -1.55 -4.14
CA THR A 60 17.01 -2.46 -4.26
C THR A 60 17.48 -3.88 -3.97
N LYS A 61 16.70 -4.63 -3.19
CA LYS A 61 17.00 -6.04 -2.91
C LYS A 61 17.01 -6.82 -4.24
N PRO A 62 18.11 -7.46 -4.64
CA PRO A 62 18.11 -8.32 -5.81
C PRO A 62 17.24 -9.55 -5.51
N PHE A 63 16.37 -9.90 -6.45
CA PHE A 63 15.52 -11.09 -6.38
C PHE A 63 16.05 -12.13 -7.35
N ASP A 64 17.32 -12.51 -7.18
CA ASP A 64 18.03 -13.40 -8.12
C ASP A 64 17.53 -14.85 -8.06
N GLU A 65 16.82 -15.23 -7.00
CA GLU A 65 16.34 -16.61 -6.82
C GLU A 65 14.99 -16.90 -7.50
N GLU A 66 14.19 -15.90 -7.86
CA GLU A 66 12.85 -16.11 -8.45
C GLU A 66 12.76 -15.59 -9.89
N THR A 67 12.24 -16.44 -10.78
CA THR A 67 11.93 -16.01 -12.15
C THR A 67 10.85 -14.92 -12.15
N ARG A 68 10.92 -14.01 -13.13
CA ARG A 68 9.93 -12.93 -13.28
C ARG A 68 8.49 -13.47 -13.35
N GLN A 69 8.31 -14.63 -13.98
CA GLN A 69 7.01 -15.31 -14.09
C GLN A 69 6.49 -15.82 -12.74
N SER A 70 7.36 -16.42 -11.91
CA SER A 70 6.98 -16.87 -10.56
C SER A 70 6.49 -15.70 -9.70
N ARG A 71 7.20 -14.57 -9.76
CA ARG A 71 6.83 -13.33 -9.06
C ARG A 71 5.51 -12.75 -9.57
N ALA A 72 5.34 -12.66 -10.88
CA ALA A 72 4.10 -12.20 -11.50
C ALA A 72 2.91 -13.08 -11.09
N TYR A 73 3.08 -14.39 -11.10
CA TYR A 73 2.08 -15.35 -10.65
C TYR A 73 1.72 -15.14 -9.17
N LYS A 74 2.71 -14.99 -8.28
CA LYS A 74 2.46 -14.73 -6.85
C LYS A 74 1.69 -13.43 -6.62
N ILE A 75 2.06 -12.35 -7.33
CA ILE A 75 1.37 -11.06 -7.22
C ILE A 75 -0.09 -11.22 -7.67
N ILE A 76 -0.31 -11.82 -8.85
CA ILE A 76 -1.67 -12.02 -9.37
C ILE A 76 -2.49 -12.91 -8.43
N GLN A 77 -1.88 -14.00 -7.96
CA GLN A 77 -2.53 -14.93 -7.06
C GLN A 77 -2.94 -14.23 -5.76
N CYS A 78 -2.03 -13.53 -5.10
CA CYS A 78 -2.28 -12.89 -3.80
C CYS A 78 -3.17 -11.64 -3.87
N SER A 79 -3.15 -10.92 -4.99
CA SER A 79 -3.91 -9.67 -5.14
C SER A 79 -5.29 -9.88 -5.74
N TYR A 80 -5.46 -10.84 -6.66
CA TYR A 80 -6.70 -10.98 -7.45
C TYR A 80 -7.34 -12.38 -7.37
N LEU A 81 -6.56 -13.45 -7.23
CA LEU A 81 -7.09 -14.82 -7.30
C LEU A 81 -7.28 -15.51 -5.94
N THR A 82 -6.85 -14.87 -4.85
CA THR A 82 -7.12 -15.33 -3.48
C THR A 82 -8.52 -14.94 -3.10
N CYS A 83 -9.45 -15.90 -3.17
CA CYS A 83 -10.74 -15.77 -2.52
C CYS A 83 -10.52 -15.54 -1.03
N ARG A 84 -11.04 -14.43 -0.52
CA ARG A 84 -11.18 -14.23 0.92
C ARG A 84 -12.15 -15.33 1.38
N ASN A 85 -11.66 -16.37 2.04
CA ASN A 85 -12.55 -17.21 2.85
C ASN A 85 -13.30 -16.22 3.73
N ALA A 86 -14.61 -16.10 3.50
CA ALA A 86 -15.46 -15.36 4.40
C ALA A 86 -15.21 -16.00 5.76
N VAL A 87 -14.56 -15.25 6.66
CA VAL A 87 -14.63 -15.61 8.07
C VAL A 87 -16.12 -15.54 8.37
N SER A 88 -16.77 -16.69 8.36
CA SER A 88 -18.18 -16.84 8.63
C SER A 88 -18.47 -16.10 9.92
N GLY A 89 -19.24 -15.03 9.78
CA GLY A 89 -20.18 -14.56 10.80
C GLY A 89 -19.69 -14.57 12.24
N GLY A 90 -18.46 -14.14 12.48
CA GLY A 90 -18.01 -13.77 13.82
C GLY A 90 -18.31 -12.31 14.10
N SER A 91 -19.52 -11.81 13.77
CA SER A 91 -20.02 -10.58 14.40
C SER A 91 -20.40 -10.93 15.85
N GLY A 92 -19.42 -11.39 16.61
CA GLY A 92 -19.34 -10.98 17.99
C GLY A 92 -19.17 -9.48 17.90
N ARG A 93 -20.29 -8.74 17.99
CA ARG A 93 -20.28 -7.49 18.73
C ARG A 93 -19.69 -7.87 20.08
N LEU A 94 -18.36 -7.82 20.21
CA LEU A 94 -17.74 -7.43 21.45
C LEU A 94 -18.21 -5.99 21.62
N GLY A 95 -19.47 -5.86 22.05
CA GLY A 95 -19.88 -4.71 22.80
C GLY A 95 -18.86 -4.67 23.91
N TYR A 96 -17.93 -3.72 23.82
CA TYR A 96 -17.40 -3.16 25.03
C TYR A 96 -18.64 -2.80 25.80
N ALA A 97 -19.00 -3.62 26.80
CA ALA A 97 -19.98 -3.23 27.77
C ALA A 97 -19.48 -1.84 28.20
N ALA A 98 -20.26 -0.82 27.88
CA ALA A 98 -20.13 0.46 28.54
C ALA A 98 -20.38 0.08 30.00
N GLY A 99 -19.30 -0.25 30.69
CA GLY A 99 -19.32 -0.69 32.06
C GLY A 99 -19.94 0.47 32.80
N ASP A 100 -21.16 0.23 33.25
CA ASP A 100 -21.87 1.09 34.16
C ASP A 100 -21.09 1.06 35.47
N ALA A 101 -20.08 1.90 35.54
CA ALA A 101 -19.27 2.12 36.72
C ALA A 101 -18.84 3.57 36.68
N LYS A 102 -19.30 4.32 37.68
CA LYS A 102 -18.75 5.59 38.19
C LYS A 102 -17.26 5.47 38.60
N ALA A 103 -16.44 4.73 37.86
CA ALA A 103 -15.00 4.78 38.00
C ALA A 103 -14.53 6.12 37.41
N LYS A 104 -13.75 6.89 38.18
CA LYS A 104 -13.02 8.04 37.63
C LYS A 104 -12.34 7.58 36.33
N ALA A 105 -12.61 8.27 35.22
CA ALA A 105 -11.97 7.98 33.96
C ALA A 105 -10.46 7.89 34.22
N PRO A 106 -9.80 6.76 33.90
CA PRO A 106 -8.38 6.60 34.18
C PRO A 106 -7.62 7.76 33.53
N THR A 107 -6.79 8.43 34.32
CA THR A 107 -5.99 9.56 33.83
C THR A 107 -5.08 9.06 32.72
N CYS A 108 -5.08 9.74 31.57
CA CYS A 108 -4.23 9.38 30.44
C CYS A 108 -2.76 9.40 30.89
N PRO A 109 -2.00 8.30 30.73
CA PRO A 109 -0.61 8.23 31.16
C PRO A 109 0.25 9.37 30.57
N ASP A 110 1.21 9.87 31.37
CA ASP A 110 2.01 11.05 31.00
C ASP A 110 2.83 10.86 29.72
N PHE A 111 3.23 9.63 29.40
CA PHE A 111 3.98 9.35 28.16
C PHE A 111 3.17 9.68 26.89
N PHE A 112 1.83 9.63 26.94
CA PHE A 112 0.98 10.05 25.82
C PHE A 112 0.86 11.58 25.69
N LYS A 113 1.41 12.37 26.62
CA LYS A 113 1.43 13.84 26.49
C LYS A 113 2.20 14.29 25.25
N ALA A 114 3.19 13.51 24.80
CA ALA A 114 3.93 13.78 23.56
C ALA A 114 3.00 13.85 22.34
N ILE A 115 2.01 12.95 22.23
CA ILE A 115 1.04 12.94 21.12
C ILE A 115 0.32 14.29 21.00
N ARG A 116 -0.12 14.87 22.13
CA ARG A 116 -0.82 16.17 22.13
C ARG A 116 0.08 17.31 21.67
N ARG A 117 1.36 17.28 22.03
CA ARG A 117 2.36 18.26 21.60
C ARG A 117 2.65 18.11 20.11
N ASP A 118 2.83 16.89 19.64
CA ASP A 118 3.23 16.64 18.26
C ASP A 118 2.08 16.95 17.27
N LEU A 119 0.82 16.82 17.72
CA LEU A 119 -0.38 17.21 16.95
C LEU A 119 -0.84 18.66 17.18
N GLU A 120 -0.23 19.39 18.12
CA GLU A 120 -0.56 20.78 18.43
C GLU A 120 -0.61 21.71 17.20
N PRO A 121 0.30 21.61 16.21
CA PRO A 121 0.32 22.53 15.06
C PRO A 121 -1.00 22.58 14.28
N TRP A 122 -1.77 21.50 14.29
CA TRP A 122 -3.06 21.40 13.57
C TRP A 122 -4.28 21.52 14.48
N MET A 123 -4.11 21.83 15.77
CA MET A 123 -5.25 21.87 16.72
C MET A 123 -6.30 22.91 16.30
N LYS A 124 -5.86 24.09 15.82
CA LYS A 124 -6.74 25.18 15.39
C LYS A 124 -7.12 25.10 13.92
N THR A 125 -6.13 24.89 13.05
CA THR A 125 -6.30 24.91 11.58
C THR A 125 -6.90 23.63 11.03
N ARG A 126 -6.84 22.53 11.78
CA ARG A 126 -7.17 21.16 11.36
C ARG A 126 -6.28 20.67 10.22
N ILE A 127 -6.35 19.37 9.97
CA ILE A 127 -5.72 18.73 8.81
C ILE A 127 -6.76 18.70 7.71
N SER A 128 -6.39 19.19 6.53
CA SER A 128 -7.25 19.20 5.33
C SER A 128 -6.67 18.29 4.26
N GLU A 129 -7.49 17.94 3.26
CA GLU A 129 -7.03 17.16 2.10
C GLU A 129 -5.84 17.83 1.39
N GLY A 130 -5.83 19.17 1.32
CA GLY A 130 -4.71 19.92 0.77
C GLY A 130 -3.42 19.83 1.59
N HIS A 131 -3.48 19.55 2.89
CA HIS A 131 -2.29 19.22 3.68
C HIS A 131 -1.76 17.83 3.31
N LEU A 132 -2.65 16.85 3.16
CA LEU A 132 -2.29 15.48 2.82
C LEU A 132 -1.72 15.39 1.40
N ALA A 133 -2.33 16.06 0.43
CA ALA A 133 -1.83 16.13 -0.94
C ALA A 133 -0.42 16.75 -1.02
N GLU A 134 -0.10 17.70 -0.15
CA GLU A 134 1.25 18.28 -0.08
C GLU A 134 2.23 17.36 0.67
N ALA A 135 1.79 16.74 1.77
CA ALA A 135 2.56 15.78 2.54
C ALA A 135 2.92 14.52 1.73
N GLN A 136 2.10 14.14 0.76
CA GLN A 136 2.34 13.03 -0.16
C GLN A 136 3.72 13.12 -0.85
N LYS A 137 4.20 14.34 -1.16
CA LYS A 137 5.51 14.56 -1.78
C LYS A 137 6.69 14.07 -0.94
N TYR A 138 6.45 13.86 0.36
CA TYR A 138 7.42 13.43 1.36
C TYR A 138 7.10 12.03 1.92
N ALA A 139 6.04 11.39 1.44
CA ALA A 139 5.55 10.12 1.95
C ALA A 139 6.03 8.95 1.07
N ALA A 140 6.36 7.84 1.70
CA ALA A 140 6.62 6.57 1.03
C ALA A 140 5.32 5.79 0.78
N PHE A 141 4.32 5.93 1.64
CA PHE A 141 3.02 5.28 1.48
C PHE A 141 1.93 6.02 2.25
N ARG A 142 0.67 5.79 1.85
CA ARG A 142 -0.53 6.33 2.49
C ARG A 142 -1.34 5.19 3.10
N VAL A 143 -1.86 5.40 4.30
CA VAL A 143 -2.81 4.50 4.94
C VAL A 143 -4.13 5.21 5.14
N VAL A 144 -5.20 4.60 4.65
CA VAL A 144 -6.57 5.08 4.86
C VAL A 144 -7.36 4.01 5.60
N ILE A 145 -7.99 4.38 6.70
CA ILE A 145 -8.92 3.52 7.43
C ILE A 145 -10.31 4.08 7.24
N VAL A 146 -11.24 3.27 6.74
CA VAL A 146 -12.67 3.62 6.59
C VAL A 146 -13.53 2.44 7.00
N GLY A 147 -14.44 2.65 7.95
CA GLY A 147 -15.36 1.62 8.42
C GLY A 147 -14.64 0.38 8.98
N GLY A 148 -13.51 0.59 9.66
CA GLY A 148 -12.67 -0.48 10.20
C GLY A 148 -11.90 -1.30 9.17
N LYS A 149 -11.88 -0.88 7.90
CA LYS A 149 -11.07 -1.48 6.82
C LYS A 149 -9.91 -0.57 6.50
N MET A 150 -8.71 -1.16 6.42
CA MET A 150 -7.49 -0.44 6.06
C MET A 150 -7.17 -0.63 4.58
N PHE A 151 -6.81 0.46 3.93
CA PHE A 151 -6.32 0.54 2.56
C PHE A 151 -4.93 1.17 2.60
N VAL A 152 -4.02 0.67 1.77
CA VAL A 152 -2.66 1.17 1.68
C VAL A 152 -2.36 1.48 0.22
N ASP A 153 -1.88 2.69 -0.03
CA ASP A 153 -1.38 3.12 -1.33
C ASP A 153 0.13 3.33 -1.24
N TRP A 154 0.86 2.80 -2.21
CA TRP A 154 2.31 2.70 -2.17
C TRP A 154 2.93 3.70 -3.16
N TYR A 155 3.81 4.58 -2.69
CA TYR A 155 4.49 5.57 -3.54
C TYR A 155 5.94 5.18 -3.79
N TYR A 156 6.65 4.74 -2.74
CA TYR A 156 8.06 4.38 -2.79
C TYR A 156 8.34 3.13 -1.97
N ALA A 157 9.43 2.45 -2.30
CA ALA A 157 9.96 1.34 -1.51
C ALA A 157 10.52 1.86 -0.18
N CYS A 158 10.41 1.02 0.84
CA CYS A 158 11.01 1.25 2.14
C CYS A 158 12.20 0.31 2.36
N VAL A 159 13.18 0.79 3.12
CA VAL A 159 14.32 -0.03 3.55
C VAL A 159 13.79 -1.20 4.39
N GLN A 160 14.33 -2.40 4.16
CA GLN A 160 14.02 -3.60 4.96
C GLN A 160 12.51 -3.90 5.06
N SER A 161 12.06 -4.38 6.21
CA SER A 161 10.69 -4.80 6.54
C SER A 161 9.85 -3.67 7.17
N ARG A 162 10.34 -2.43 7.14
CA ARG A 162 9.81 -1.29 7.91
C ARG A 162 8.33 -1.02 7.65
N ALA A 163 7.98 -0.80 6.39
CA ALA A 163 6.59 -0.56 6.00
C ALA A 163 5.69 -1.76 6.30
N MET A 164 6.18 -2.98 6.09
CA MET A 164 5.44 -4.20 6.37
C MET A 164 5.03 -4.29 7.84
N PHE A 165 5.97 -4.03 8.77
CA PHE A 165 5.69 -4.07 10.20
C PHE A 165 4.84 -2.90 10.68
N THR A 166 4.95 -1.70 10.09
CA THR A 166 4.01 -0.60 10.35
C THR A 166 2.58 -0.97 9.95
N VAL A 167 2.40 -1.53 8.74
CA VAL A 167 1.10 -2.02 8.25
C VAL A 167 0.58 -3.15 9.15
N TRP A 168 1.45 -4.08 9.57
CA TRP A 168 1.09 -5.15 10.48
C TRP A 168 0.62 -4.62 11.85
N GLY A 169 1.33 -3.65 12.42
CA GLY A 169 0.94 -3.01 13.68
C GLY A 169 -0.44 -2.37 13.62
N LEU A 170 -0.76 -1.67 12.52
CA LEU A 170 -2.08 -1.08 12.29
C LEU A 170 -3.17 -2.15 12.11
N LEU A 171 -2.89 -3.26 11.42
CA LEU A 171 -3.82 -4.39 11.34
C LEU A 171 -4.10 -4.99 12.72
N GLN A 172 -3.09 -5.10 13.58
CA GLN A 172 -3.25 -5.60 14.94
C GLN A 172 -4.08 -4.61 15.79
N LEU A 173 -3.89 -3.29 15.61
CA LEU A 173 -4.70 -2.26 16.26
C LEU A 173 -6.19 -2.41 15.89
N LEU A 174 -6.49 -2.57 14.59
CA LEU A 174 -7.85 -2.74 14.10
C LEU A 174 -8.51 -4.03 14.61
N ARG A 175 -7.76 -5.12 14.70
CA ARG A 175 -8.25 -6.40 15.28
C ARG A 175 -8.52 -6.29 16.77
N LYS A 176 -7.65 -5.58 17.50
CA LYS A 176 -7.75 -5.44 18.96
C LYS A 176 -8.88 -4.49 19.38
N TYR A 177 -9.14 -3.44 18.59
CA TYR A 177 -10.12 -2.40 18.91
C TYR A 177 -11.14 -2.20 17.78
N PRO A 178 -11.95 -3.22 17.46
CA PRO A 178 -12.91 -3.15 16.37
C PRO A 178 -13.96 -2.07 16.64
N GLY A 179 -14.17 -1.17 15.66
CA GLY A 179 -15.13 -0.07 15.74
C GLY A 179 -14.72 1.12 16.61
N LEU A 180 -13.55 1.07 17.28
CA LEU A 180 -13.02 2.19 18.06
C LEU A 180 -11.96 3.00 17.30
N VAL A 181 -11.31 2.41 16.31
CA VAL A 181 -10.38 3.13 15.43
C VAL A 181 -11.21 3.98 14.46
N PRO A 182 -11.03 5.31 14.45
CA PRO A 182 -11.80 6.20 13.61
C PRO A 182 -11.41 6.06 12.14
N ASP A 183 -12.28 6.59 11.28
CA ASP A 183 -11.92 6.82 9.88
C ASP A 183 -10.81 7.88 9.83
N VAL A 184 -9.70 7.56 9.18
CA VAL A 184 -8.50 8.41 9.19
C VAL A 184 -7.66 8.20 7.93
N ASP A 185 -6.97 9.25 7.52
CA ASP A 185 -6.08 9.28 6.36
C ASP A 185 -4.69 9.77 6.80
N LEU A 186 -3.67 8.94 6.56
CA LEU A 186 -2.33 9.07 7.13
C LEU A 186 -1.28 8.96 6.02
N MET A 187 -0.34 9.90 6.01
CA MET A 187 0.85 9.84 5.17
C MET A 187 2.03 9.35 6.02
N PHE A 188 2.76 8.35 5.54
CA PHE A 188 3.91 7.77 6.23
C PHE A 188 5.18 7.90 5.40
N ASP A 189 6.29 8.18 6.08
CA ASP A 189 7.62 7.87 5.58
C ASP A 189 8.38 6.95 6.55
N CYS A 190 9.11 6.01 5.96
CA CYS A 190 9.76 4.90 6.63
C CYS A 190 11.27 5.11 6.87
N MET A 191 11.78 6.31 6.61
CA MET A 191 13.19 6.66 6.87
C MET A 191 13.37 7.26 8.26
N ASP A 192 14.57 7.17 8.81
CA ASP A 192 14.84 7.55 10.21
C ASP A 192 15.04 9.06 10.41
N LYS A 193 15.51 9.78 9.38
CA LYS A 193 15.75 11.22 9.49
C LYS A 193 14.42 11.99 9.34
N PRO A 194 14.12 12.95 10.23
CA PRO A 194 12.95 13.82 10.06
C PRO A 194 13.08 14.68 8.79
N SER A 195 11.95 15.16 8.28
CA SER A 195 11.86 15.76 6.94
C SER A 195 11.10 17.08 6.89
N ILE A 196 10.08 17.27 7.72
CA ILE A 196 9.22 18.45 7.63
C ILE A 196 9.78 19.54 8.56
N ASN A 197 10.67 20.37 8.04
CA ASN A 197 11.28 21.46 8.81
C ASN A 197 10.24 22.53 9.19
N LYS A 198 10.26 22.98 10.45
CA LYS A 198 9.36 24.03 10.94
C LYS A 198 9.58 25.38 10.29
N THR A 199 10.80 25.76 9.94
CA THR A 199 11.07 27.07 9.33
C THR A 199 10.50 27.16 7.92
N GLU A 200 10.60 26.07 7.15
CA GLU A 200 10.13 25.99 5.77
C GLU A 200 8.61 25.81 5.69
N HIS A 201 8.04 25.03 6.61
CA HIS A 201 6.61 24.68 6.61
C HIS A 201 5.78 25.43 7.66
N ASN A 202 6.26 26.56 8.20
CA ASN A 202 5.56 27.29 9.27
C ASN A 202 4.16 27.75 8.84
N SER A 203 3.99 28.19 7.60
CA SER A 203 2.70 28.66 7.07
C SER A 203 1.72 27.51 6.81
N LYS A 204 2.23 26.31 6.56
CA LYS A 204 1.43 25.11 6.26
C LYS A 204 2.16 23.86 6.79
N PRO A 205 2.01 23.56 8.09
CA PRO A 205 2.59 22.36 8.68
C PRO A 205 2.07 21.10 7.98
N LEU A 206 2.94 20.18 7.60
CA LEU A 206 2.56 18.95 6.88
C LEU A 206 2.50 17.75 7.84
N PRO A 207 1.34 17.06 7.96
CA PRO A 207 1.19 15.95 8.88
C PRO A 207 1.76 14.66 8.27
N LEU A 208 3.06 14.44 8.47
CA LEU A 208 3.76 13.25 8.02
C LEU A 208 4.15 12.38 9.22
N PHE A 209 3.76 11.10 9.20
CA PHE A 209 4.14 10.13 10.23
C PHE A 209 5.50 9.51 9.92
N ARG A 210 6.35 9.46 10.95
CA ARG A 210 7.72 8.92 10.87
C ARG A 210 8.11 8.22 12.16
N TYR A 211 9.24 7.52 12.17
CA TYR A 211 9.73 6.84 13.38
C TYR A 211 10.47 7.78 14.34
N CYS A 212 11.09 8.85 13.83
CA CYS A 212 11.82 9.83 14.63
C CYS A 212 11.43 11.28 14.27
N THR A 213 11.60 12.19 15.23
CA THR A 213 11.42 13.63 15.05
C THR A 213 12.42 14.41 15.92
N THR A 214 12.53 15.73 15.70
CA THR A 214 13.22 16.66 16.61
C THR A 214 12.35 17.87 16.93
N LYS A 215 12.83 18.79 17.78
CA LYS A 215 12.07 19.98 18.15
C LYS A 215 11.85 20.93 16.97
N GLU A 216 12.72 20.85 15.98
CA GLU A 216 12.79 21.69 14.78
C GLU A 216 11.90 21.16 13.64
N HIS A 217 11.23 20.02 13.82
CA HIS A 217 10.45 19.37 12.78
C HIS A 217 8.99 19.15 13.18
N PHE A 218 8.10 19.10 12.18
CA PHE A 218 6.68 18.80 12.33
C PHE A 218 6.34 17.32 12.15
N ASP A 219 7.32 16.47 11.81
CA ASP A 219 7.11 15.03 11.66
C ASP A 219 6.50 14.44 12.94
N ILE A 220 5.45 13.63 12.77
CA ILE A 220 4.66 13.05 13.87
C ILE A 220 5.25 11.67 14.19
N PRO A 221 5.83 11.47 15.39
CA PRO A 221 6.36 10.16 15.77
C PRO A 221 5.27 9.10 15.82
N PHE A 222 5.52 7.98 15.15
CA PHE A 222 4.73 6.77 15.22
C PHE A 222 5.58 5.66 15.86
N PRO A 223 4.99 4.74 16.66
CA PRO A 223 5.71 3.57 17.16
C PRO A 223 6.44 2.87 16.03
N ASP A 224 7.75 2.67 16.22
CA ASP A 224 8.58 2.14 15.15
C ASP A 224 8.20 0.71 14.75
N TRP A 225 8.67 0.32 13.57
CA TRP A 225 8.51 -1.01 13.02
C TRP A 225 9.16 -2.11 13.90
N SER A 226 10.18 -1.74 14.69
CA SER A 226 10.96 -2.68 15.51
C SER A 226 10.17 -3.25 16.69
N PHE A 227 9.11 -2.57 17.13
CA PHE A 227 8.15 -3.12 18.11
C PHE A 227 7.50 -4.43 17.66
N TRP A 228 7.44 -4.71 16.35
CA TRP A 228 6.81 -5.92 15.80
C TRP A 228 7.80 -6.92 15.20
N GLY A 229 8.97 -6.49 14.75
CA GLY A 229 9.97 -7.40 14.22
C GLY A 229 11.13 -6.72 13.49
N TRP A 230 12.02 -7.54 12.94
CA TRP A 230 13.19 -7.15 12.16
C TRP A 230 13.22 -7.93 10.84
#